data_AF-A0A1G7M6M7-F1
#
_entry.id   AF-A0A1G7M6M7-F1
#
_cell.length_a   1.000
_cell.length_b   1.000
_cell.length_c   1.000
_cell.angle_alpha   90.00
_cell.angle_beta   90.00
_cell.angle_gamma   90.00
#
_symmetry.space_group_name_H-M   'P 1'
#
loop_
_entity.id
_entity.type
_entity.pdbx_description
1 polymer ?
#
loop_
_entity_poly.entity_id
_entity_poly.type
_entity_poly.pdbx_seq_one_letter_code
_entity_poly.pdbx_strand_id
1 'polypeptide(L)'
;MKRILVLMLVGVFALFVLSGCSSKTASGGYKDGTYKAEQPNFDSHGWKGQIEITVKDGKIASVTYNEVNKDGQFKRNDQQYAEKMKEKTNITPKEADEKLEQQLIEKQDPAKVDTVTGATETSKTFKELATEALKSAK
;
A
#
# COMPACT_ATOMS: atom_id res chain seq x y z
N MET A 1 -26.83 -20.80 47.61
CA MET A 1 -27.71 -21.31 46.54
C MET A 1 -26.86 -21.52 45.28
N LYS A 2 -25.90 -22.45 45.24
CA LYS A 2 -26.03 -23.81 44.69
C LYS A 2 -27.00 -23.96 43.51
N ARG A 3 -26.47 -23.85 42.28
CA ARG A 3 -26.93 -24.62 41.12
C ARG A 3 -25.71 -25.17 40.38
N ILE A 4 -25.48 -26.46 40.60
CA ILE A 4 -24.57 -27.33 39.85
C ILE A 4 -25.49 -28.22 39.00
N LEU A 5 -25.25 -28.33 37.69
CA LEU A 5 -25.37 -29.53 36.84
C LEU A 5 -25.18 -29.08 35.37
N VAL A 6 -24.02 -29.32 34.71
CA VAL A 6 -23.63 -30.54 33.95
C VAL A 6 -24.30 -30.62 32.58
N LEU A 7 -23.49 -30.55 31.52
CA LEU A 7 -23.39 -31.60 30.49
C LEU A 7 -22.28 -31.25 29.49
N MET A 8 -21.25 -32.10 29.48
CA MET A 8 -20.24 -32.18 28.43
C MET A 8 -20.90 -32.41 27.06
N LEU A 9 -20.39 -31.74 26.03
CA LEU A 9 -20.23 -32.39 24.73
C LEU A 9 -18.80 -32.14 24.26
N VAL A 10 -18.00 -33.20 24.38
CA VAL A 10 -16.69 -33.35 23.79
C VAL A 10 -16.88 -33.34 22.27
N GLY A 11 -16.47 -32.24 21.63
CA GLY A 11 -16.25 -32.17 20.19
C GLY A 11 -14.76 -32.01 19.95
N VAL A 12 -14.05 -33.13 19.91
CA VAL A 12 -12.67 -33.22 19.42
C VAL A 12 -12.65 -32.66 17.99
N PHE A 13 -12.22 -31.41 17.83
CA PHE A 13 -11.81 -30.93 16.51
C PHE A 13 -10.34 -31.27 16.38
N ALA A 14 -10.11 -32.37 15.68
CA ALA A 14 -8.81 -32.97 15.45
C ALA A 14 -7.81 -31.94 14.93
N LEU A 15 -6.61 -32.02 15.51
CA LEU A 15 -5.35 -31.57 14.93
C LEU A 15 -5.24 -32.08 13.49
N PHE A 16 -5.60 -31.24 12.53
CA PHE A 16 -5.07 -31.34 11.17
C PHE A 16 -3.78 -30.52 11.13
N VAL A 17 -2.70 -31.19 11.54
CA VAL A 17 -1.35 -30.80 11.14
C VAL A 17 -1.25 -31.10 9.64
N LEU A 18 -1.62 -30.13 8.81
CA LEU A 18 -1.25 -30.14 7.41
C LEU A 18 0.20 -29.66 7.32
N SER A 19 1.08 -30.66 7.31
CA SER A 19 2.36 -30.60 6.62
C SER A 19 2.24 -29.89 5.28
N GLY A 20 3.19 -28.98 5.03
CA GLY A 20 3.54 -28.56 3.68
C GLY A 20 2.86 -27.28 3.19
N CYS A 21 3.17 -26.15 3.82
CA CYS A 21 3.54 -25.03 2.97
C CYS A 21 4.95 -25.34 2.50
N SER A 22 5.04 -26.08 1.39
CA SER A 22 6.14 -25.91 0.45
C SER A 22 6.45 -24.42 0.44
N SER A 23 7.66 -24.06 0.86
CA SER A 23 8.29 -22.86 0.36
C SER A 23 8.27 -23.00 -1.16
N LYS A 24 7.14 -22.65 -1.79
CA LYS A 24 7.15 -22.06 -3.11
C LYS A 24 8.19 -20.99 -2.95
N THR A 25 9.37 -21.25 -3.48
CA THR A 25 10.30 -20.20 -3.86
C THR A 25 9.42 -19.15 -4.51
N ALA A 26 9.19 -18.05 -3.79
CA ALA A 26 8.27 -17.04 -4.20
C ALA A 26 8.75 -16.64 -5.61
N SER A 27 7.87 -16.80 -6.60
CA SER A 27 8.26 -16.60 -8.00
C SER A 27 8.55 -15.12 -8.28
N GLY A 28 8.29 -14.23 -7.33
CA GLY A 28 8.73 -12.85 -7.34
C GLY A 28 9.82 -12.59 -6.30
N GLY A 29 10.64 -11.57 -6.59
CA GLY A 29 11.86 -11.26 -5.84
C GLY A 29 11.65 -10.60 -4.46
N TYR A 30 10.46 -10.71 -3.88
CA TYR A 30 10.13 -10.12 -2.58
C TYR A 30 9.65 -11.17 -1.57
N LYS A 31 9.81 -10.89 -0.29
CA LYS A 31 9.22 -11.60 0.85
C LYS A 31 7.79 -11.13 1.04
N ASP A 32 6.89 -12.08 1.25
CA ASP A 32 5.48 -11.78 1.54
C ASP A 32 5.33 -10.95 2.82
N GLY A 33 4.36 -10.04 2.82
CA GLY A 33 4.11 -9.14 3.95
C GLY A 33 3.50 -7.81 3.53
N THR A 34 3.26 -6.94 4.50
CA THR A 34 2.82 -5.56 4.28
C THR A 34 3.91 -4.61 4.71
N TYR A 35 4.30 -3.71 3.80
CA TYR A 35 5.42 -2.79 3.96
C TYR A 35 4.92 -1.36 3.83
N LYS A 36 5.44 -0.46 4.66
CA LYS A 36 5.00 0.93 4.69
C LYS A 36 6.19 1.88 4.71
N ALA A 37 6.00 3.05 4.11
CA ALA A 37 6.91 4.18 4.23
C ALA A 37 6.12 5.49 4.22
N GLU A 38 6.66 6.51 4.87
CA GLU A 38 6.05 7.84 4.96
C GLU A 38 7.15 8.91 4.93
N GLN A 39 6.87 10.05 4.29
CA GLN A 39 7.75 11.21 4.38
C GLN A 39 7.76 11.78 5.81
N PRO A 40 8.93 12.13 6.36
CA PRO A 40 9.02 12.60 7.74
C PRO A 40 8.42 14.00 7.96
N ASN A 41 8.30 14.79 6.89
CA ASN A 41 7.89 16.19 6.95
C ASN A 41 6.83 16.47 5.89
N PHE A 42 5.95 17.44 6.19
CA PHE A 42 5.05 18.02 5.20
C PHE A 42 5.83 18.91 4.23
N ASP A 43 5.41 18.91 2.97
CA ASP A 43 5.91 19.78 1.92
C ASP A 43 5.46 21.25 2.11
N SER A 44 5.88 22.13 1.20
CA SER A 44 5.50 23.55 1.22
C SER A 44 4.00 23.80 1.01
N HIS A 45 3.25 22.80 0.53
CA HIS A 45 1.81 22.85 0.32
C HIS A 45 1.04 22.21 1.49
N GLY A 46 1.73 21.70 2.51
CA GLY A 46 1.14 21.11 3.70
C GLY A 46 0.78 19.63 3.57
N TRP A 47 1.37 18.90 2.61
CA TRP A 47 1.10 17.48 2.36
C TRP A 47 2.34 16.63 2.60
N LYS A 48 2.16 15.38 3.04
CA LYS A 48 3.23 14.38 3.08
C LYS A 48 2.74 13.08 2.43
N GLY A 49 3.61 12.41 1.69
CA GLY A 49 3.34 11.12 1.09
C GLY A 49 3.42 9.98 2.11
N GLN A 50 2.51 9.01 1.97
CA GLN A 50 2.54 7.71 2.64
C GLN A 50 2.21 6.62 1.63
N ILE A 51 2.86 5.46 1.77
CA ILE A 51 2.62 4.29 0.93
C ILE A 51 2.50 3.04 1.79
N GLU A 52 1.59 2.16 1.38
CA GLU A 52 1.46 0.80 1.87
C GLU A 52 1.49 -0.18 0.69
N ILE A 53 2.33 -1.20 0.78
CA ILE A 53 2.53 -2.20 -0.26
C ILE A 53 2.34 -3.58 0.36
N THR A 54 1.44 -4.39 -0.21
CA THR A 54 1.31 -5.80 0.18
C THR A 54 1.95 -6.69 -0.86
N VAL A 55 2.83 -7.58 -0.42
CA VAL A 55 3.46 -8.63 -1.22
C VAL A 55 2.81 -9.98 -0.89
N LYS A 56 2.43 -10.73 -1.93
CA LYS A 56 1.91 -12.09 -1.85
C LYS A 56 2.53 -12.95 -2.95
N ASP A 57 2.90 -14.19 -2.63
CA ASP A 57 3.59 -15.10 -3.56
C ASP A 57 4.86 -14.48 -4.20
N GLY A 58 5.51 -13.59 -3.44
CA GLY A 58 6.70 -12.82 -3.80
C GLY A 58 6.48 -11.65 -4.75
N LYS A 59 5.22 -11.33 -5.07
CA LYS A 59 4.85 -10.25 -5.98
C LYS A 59 4.09 -9.16 -5.25
N ILE A 60 4.26 -7.92 -5.71
CA ILE A 60 3.44 -6.79 -5.27
C ILE A 60 1.99 -7.07 -5.69
N ALA A 61 1.12 -7.27 -4.71
CA ALA A 61 -0.27 -7.64 -4.89
C ALA A 61 -1.22 -6.44 -4.73
N SER A 62 -0.86 -5.48 -3.88
CA SER A 62 -1.58 -4.21 -3.76
C SER A 62 -0.63 -3.08 -3.37
N VAL A 63 -1.00 -1.87 -3.80
CA VAL A 63 -0.32 -0.62 -3.46
C VAL A 63 -1.40 0.38 -3.09
N THR A 64 -1.20 1.11 -2.02
CA THR A 64 -2.04 2.24 -1.65
C THR A 64 -1.11 3.41 -1.35
N TYR A 65 -1.25 4.47 -2.12
CA TYR A 65 -0.53 5.72 -1.93
C TYR A 65 -1.51 6.83 -1.58
N ASN A 66 -1.11 7.68 -0.63
CA ASN A 66 -1.86 8.88 -0.30
C ASN A 66 -0.89 10.02 0.03
N GLU A 67 -1.29 11.23 -0.31
CA GLU A 67 -0.70 12.44 0.26
C GLU A 67 -1.67 12.99 1.32
N VAL A 68 -1.22 13.13 2.56
CA VAL A 68 -2.05 13.50 3.71
C VAL A 68 -1.65 14.87 4.26
N ASN A 69 -2.63 15.69 4.64
CA ASN A 69 -2.37 16.99 5.27
C ASN A 69 -2.31 16.88 6.81
N LYS A 70 -2.05 18.02 7.48
CA LYS A 70 -1.95 18.09 8.95
C LYS A 70 -3.25 17.71 9.67
N ASP A 71 -4.39 17.84 8.99
CA ASP A 71 -5.71 17.51 9.52
C ASP A 71 -6.11 16.04 9.24
N GLY A 72 -5.22 15.26 8.63
CA GLY A 72 -5.46 13.86 8.28
C GLY A 72 -6.31 13.65 7.03
N GLN A 73 -6.59 14.69 6.26
CA GLN A 73 -7.33 14.59 5.01
C GLN A 73 -6.39 14.15 3.88
N PHE A 74 -6.90 13.35 2.95
CA PHE A 74 -6.14 12.91 1.78
C PHE A 74 -6.32 13.86 0.59
N LYS A 75 -5.22 14.21 -0.08
CA LYS A 75 -5.20 15.11 -1.24
C LYS A 75 -6.10 14.59 -2.36
N ARG A 76 -6.15 13.28 -2.56
CA ARG A 76 -7.03 12.62 -3.55
C ARG A 76 -8.53 12.82 -3.31
N ASN A 77 -8.92 13.24 -2.10
CA ASN A 77 -10.30 13.54 -1.71
C ASN A 77 -10.57 15.06 -1.59
N ASP A 78 -9.57 15.92 -1.78
CA ASP A 78 -9.73 17.37 -1.78
C ASP A 78 -10.20 17.85 -3.16
N GLN A 79 -11.50 18.16 -3.26
CA GLN A 79 -12.13 18.59 -4.52
C GLN A 79 -11.54 19.90 -5.03
N GLN A 80 -11.28 20.86 -4.13
CA GLN A 80 -10.73 22.16 -4.52
C GLN A 80 -9.31 22.01 -5.05
N TYR A 81 -8.50 21.15 -4.44
CA TYR A 81 -7.16 20.85 -4.96
C TYR A 81 -7.25 20.15 -6.32
N ALA A 82 -8.14 19.16 -6.45
CA ALA A 82 -8.35 18.42 -7.69
C ALA A 82 -8.72 19.33 -8.86
N GLU A 83 -9.65 20.27 -8.67
CA GLU A 83 -10.04 21.26 -9.67
C GLU A 83 -8.86 22.14 -10.09
N LYS A 84 -8.17 22.76 -9.13
CA LYS A 84 -7.00 23.63 -9.40
C LYS A 84 -5.86 22.90 -10.10
N MET A 85 -5.64 21.63 -9.77
CA MET A 85 -4.62 20.82 -10.42
C MET A 85 -5.05 20.44 -11.84
N LYS A 86 -6.30 20.00 -12.03
CA LYS A 86 -6.85 19.61 -13.33
C LYS A 86 -6.79 20.75 -14.34
N GLU A 87 -7.13 21.97 -13.91
CA GLU A 87 -7.05 23.17 -14.76
C GLU A 87 -5.65 23.45 -15.30
N LYS A 88 -4.61 23.17 -14.50
CA LYS A 88 -3.22 23.48 -14.84
C LYS A 88 -2.51 22.35 -15.57
N THR A 89 -2.80 21.11 -15.21
CA THR A 89 -2.01 19.96 -15.63
C THR A 89 -2.83 18.85 -16.29
N ASN A 90 -4.15 19.04 -16.40
CA ASN A 90 -5.10 18.08 -16.98
C ASN A 90 -5.15 16.71 -16.27
N ILE A 91 -4.70 16.65 -15.01
CA ILE A 91 -4.83 15.47 -14.15
C ILE A 91 -5.18 15.86 -12.71
N THR A 92 -5.96 15.03 -12.03
CA THR A 92 -6.26 15.17 -10.59
C THR A 92 -5.25 14.37 -9.74
N PRO A 93 -5.11 14.68 -8.44
CA PRO A 93 -4.30 13.87 -7.53
C PRO A 93 -4.74 12.40 -7.53
N LYS A 94 -6.06 12.14 -7.48
CA LYS A 94 -6.61 10.79 -7.51
C LYS A 94 -6.21 10.00 -8.76
N GLU A 95 -6.34 10.60 -9.94
CA GLU A 95 -5.96 9.97 -11.21
C GLU A 95 -4.44 9.69 -11.28
N ALA A 96 -3.62 10.56 -10.70
CA ALA A 96 -2.16 10.37 -10.65
C ALA A 96 -1.79 9.21 -9.71
N ASP A 97 -2.35 9.20 -8.50
CA ASP A 97 -2.12 8.16 -7.49
C ASP A 97 -2.52 6.78 -8.04
N GLU A 98 -3.72 6.64 -8.62
CA GLU A 98 -4.20 5.38 -9.19
C GLU A 98 -3.33 4.87 -10.34
N LYS A 99 -2.83 5.77 -11.20
CA LYS A 99 -1.90 5.40 -12.28
C LYS A 99 -0.57 4.92 -11.74
N LEU A 100 -0.03 5.55 -10.69
CA LEU A 100 1.23 5.14 -10.08
C LEU A 100 1.09 3.80 -9.36
N GLU A 101 0.02 3.62 -8.59
CA GLU A 101 -0.34 2.36 -7.92
C GLU A 101 -0.40 1.20 -8.94
N GLN A 102 -1.16 1.38 -10.04
CA GLN A 102 -1.26 0.40 -11.12
C GLN A 102 0.09 0.08 -11.76
N GLN A 103 0.87 1.11 -12.10
CA GLN A 103 2.19 0.92 -12.70
C GLN A 103 3.12 0.10 -11.80
N LEU A 104 3.11 0.33 -10.48
CA LEU A 104 3.96 -0.44 -9.57
C LEU A 104 3.52 -1.91 -9.47
N ILE A 105 2.21 -2.16 -9.46
CA ILE A 105 1.65 -3.52 -9.51
C ILE A 105 2.03 -4.21 -10.83
N GLU A 106 1.98 -3.52 -11.96
CA GLU A 106 2.32 -4.12 -13.26
C GLU A 106 3.83 -4.37 -13.42
N LYS A 107 4.64 -3.38 -13.05
CA LYS A 107 6.08 -3.38 -13.32
C LYS A 107 6.90 -4.09 -12.25
N GLN A 108 6.31 -4.31 -11.06
CA GLN A 108 6.92 -5.01 -9.92
C GLN A 108 8.26 -4.39 -9.43
N ASP A 109 8.54 -3.15 -9.84
CA ASP A 109 9.81 -2.47 -9.61
C ASP A 109 9.59 -0.94 -9.57
N PRO A 110 9.80 -0.28 -8.41
CA PRO A 110 9.69 1.17 -8.28
C PRO A 110 10.54 1.96 -9.30
N ALA A 111 11.71 1.44 -9.68
CA ALA A 111 12.61 2.13 -10.61
C ALA A 111 12.05 2.18 -12.04
N LYS A 112 11.11 1.29 -12.37
CA LYS A 112 10.47 1.23 -13.69
C LYS A 112 9.19 2.05 -13.77
N VAL A 113 8.68 2.58 -12.66
CA VAL A 113 7.47 3.41 -12.65
C VAL A 113 7.75 4.72 -13.40
N ASP A 114 6.90 5.02 -14.37
CA ASP A 114 7.02 6.22 -15.18
C ASP A 114 6.45 7.40 -14.42
N THR A 115 7.04 8.56 -14.67
CA THR A 115 6.49 9.82 -14.20
C THR A 115 5.15 10.09 -14.88
N VAL A 116 4.12 10.41 -14.10
CA VAL A 116 2.82 10.83 -14.61
C VAL A 116 2.90 12.31 -14.99
N THR A 117 2.67 12.62 -16.27
CA THR A 117 2.62 14.01 -16.77
C THR A 117 1.63 14.83 -15.97
N GLY A 118 2.08 15.99 -15.48
CA GLY A 118 1.27 16.87 -14.64
C GLY A 118 1.31 16.55 -13.14
N ALA A 119 2.00 15.47 -12.74
CA ALA A 119 2.15 15.02 -11.36
C ALA A 119 3.60 14.56 -11.07
N THR A 120 4.59 15.33 -11.51
CA THR A 120 6.02 14.98 -11.42
C THR A 120 6.49 14.78 -9.98
N GLU A 121 6.16 15.71 -9.08
CA GLU A 121 6.57 15.61 -7.67
C GLU A 121 5.89 14.45 -6.93
N THR A 122 4.60 14.22 -7.20
CA THR A 122 3.87 13.04 -6.72
C THR A 122 4.52 11.75 -7.22
N SER A 123 4.89 11.68 -8.50
CA SER A 123 5.56 10.51 -9.08
C SER A 123 6.93 10.25 -8.47
N LYS A 124 7.69 11.30 -8.16
CA LYS A 124 8.99 11.20 -7.49
C LYS A 124 8.81 10.67 -6.06
N THR A 125 7.93 11.30 -5.29
CA THR A 125 7.63 10.90 -3.91
C THR A 125 7.15 9.46 -3.84
N PHE A 126 6.24 9.06 -4.73
CA PHE A 126 5.77 7.68 -4.85
C PHE A 126 6.93 6.68 -5.04
N LYS A 127 7.85 6.96 -5.98
CA LYS A 127 8.99 6.07 -6.26
C LYS A 127 9.96 5.96 -5.08
N GLU A 128 10.23 7.08 -4.42
CA GLU A 128 11.09 7.12 -3.22
C GLU A 128 10.48 6.29 -2.09
N LEU A 129 9.21 6.51 -1.77
CA LEU A 129 8.52 5.76 -0.71
C LEU A 129 8.33 4.28 -1.06
N ALA A 130 8.00 3.96 -2.32
CA ALA A 130 7.90 2.57 -2.76
C ALA A 130 9.24 1.84 -2.64
N THR A 131 10.34 2.51 -3.01
CA THR A 131 11.70 1.97 -2.84
C THR A 131 12.00 1.74 -1.37
N GLU A 132 11.68 2.70 -0.50
CA GLU A 132 11.90 2.60 0.95
C GLU A 132 11.11 1.44 1.55
N ALA A 133 9.80 1.38 1.29
CA ALA A 133 8.93 0.32 1.82
C ALA A 133 9.42 -1.07 1.41
N LEU A 134 9.88 -1.24 0.16
CA LEU A 134 10.34 -2.54 -0.34
C LEU A 134 11.78 -2.91 0.07
N LYS A 135 12.52 -2.07 0.81
CA LYS A 135 13.87 -2.43 1.29
C LYS A 135 13.88 -3.68 2.16
N SER A 136 12.94 -3.77 3.11
CA SER A 136 12.82 -4.93 4.00
C SER A 136 12.12 -6.14 3.35
N ALA A 137 11.54 -5.94 2.16
CA ALA A 137 10.92 -7.00 1.39
C ALA A 137 11.93 -7.82 0.57
N LYS A 138 13.19 -7.39 0.46
CA LYS A 138 14.24 -8.12 -0.26
C LYS A 138 14.97 -9.13 0.63
#